data_AF-A0A7S6W6N0-F1
#
_entry.id   AF-A0A7S6W6N0-F1
#
_cell.length_a   1.000
_cell.length_b   1.000
_cell.length_c   1.000
_cell.angle_alpha   90.00
_cell.angle_beta   90.00
_cell.angle_gamma   90.00
#
_symmetry.space_group_name_H-M   'P 1'
#
loop_
_entity.id
_entity.type
_entity.pdbx_description
1 polymer ?
#
loop_
_entity_poly.entity_id
_entity_poly.type
_entity_poly.pdbx_seq_one_letter_code
_entity_poly.pdbx_strand_id
1 'polypeptide(L)'
;MVIATNFEKKYETQISIDLDEDVRKDNLKIIINTYGYLLNGYESSKHIGQTNTYLFLYKDAQIQDYRNTKINKYSDYYIYAKYGNKYAKMKYTNSLVMGNNVTSIKIFIKKFNDLYYISSSNITPSIEAISENSFKDIDAFKSNKHDIKMLGYLDKP
;
A
#
# COMPACT_ATOMS: atom_id res chain seq x y z
N MET A 1 35.55 17.58 -24.41
CA MET A 1 35.33 17.22 -23.00
C MET A 1 33.83 17.27 -22.76
N VAL A 2 33.14 16.14 -22.79
CA VAL A 2 31.70 16.09 -22.53
C VAL A 2 31.53 16.03 -21.02
N ILE A 3 31.03 17.11 -20.43
CA ILE A 3 30.61 17.12 -19.02
C ILE A 3 29.29 16.35 -18.99
N ALA A 4 29.37 15.04 -18.72
CA ALA A 4 28.18 14.26 -18.39
C ALA A 4 27.71 14.72 -17.01
N THR A 5 26.80 15.69 -16.98
CA THR A 5 25.99 15.97 -15.79
C THR A 5 25.20 14.71 -15.47
N ASN A 6 25.66 13.96 -14.46
CA ASN A 6 24.85 12.93 -13.82
C ASN A 6 23.66 13.63 -13.15
N PHE A 7 22.57 13.81 -13.90
CA PHE A 7 21.28 14.12 -13.31
C PHE A 7 20.82 12.89 -12.53
N GLU A 8 21.19 12.81 -11.25
CA GLU A 8 20.51 11.91 -10.33
C GLU A 8 19.04 12.31 -10.32
N LYS A 9 18.21 11.48 -10.98
CA LYS A 9 16.75 11.64 -10.90
C LYS A 9 16.34 11.55 -9.44
N LYS A 10 15.78 12.64 -8.91
CA LYS A 10 15.16 12.67 -7.58
C LYS A 10 13.77 12.06 -7.69
N TYR A 11 13.57 10.92 -7.04
CA TYR A 11 12.27 10.24 -6.98
C TYR A 11 11.53 10.63 -5.71
N GLU A 12 10.34 11.20 -5.88
CA GLU A 12 9.48 11.61 -4.77
C GLU A 12 8.41 10.54 -4.51
N THR A 13 8.07 10.31 -3.23
CA THR A 13 6.87 9.58 -2.85
C THR A 13 5.89 10.49 -2.14
N GLN A 14 4.64 10.44 -2.58
CA GLN A 14 3.52 11.14 -1.96
C GLN A 14 2.47 10.10 -1.57
N ILE A 15 2.00 10.15 -0.32
CA ILE A 15 1.01 9.20 0.19
C ILE A 15 -0.19 10.00 0.71
N SER A 16 -1.38 9.64 0.24
CA SER A 16 -2.66 10.16 0.77
C SER A 16 -3.52 9.01 1.27
N ILE A 17 -4.22 9.25 2.37
CA ILE A 17 -5.18 8.32 2.96
C ILE A 17 -6.47 9.08 3.20
N ASP A 18 -7.47 8.75 2.40
CA ASP A 18 -8.79 9.37 2.42
C ASP A 18 -9.79 8.39 3.02
N LEU A 19 -10.56 8.86 4.00
CA LEU A 19 -11.50 8.04 4.76
C LEU A 19 -12.92 8.54 4.49
N ASP A 20 -13.85 7.64 4.17
CA ASP A 20 -15.27 7.98 4.16
C ASP A 20 -15.72 8.44 5.56
N GLU A 21 -16.76 9.27 5.62
CA GLU A 21 -17.24 9.91 6.87
C GLU A 21 -17.59 8.90 7.98
N ASP A 22 -18.07 7.72 7.60
CA ASP A 22 -18.46 6.64 8.52
C ASP A 22 -17.27 5.87 9.10
N VAL A 23 -16.05 6.13 8.65
CA VAL A 23 -14.84 5.40 9.06
C VAL A 23 -14.22 6.04 10.30
N ARG A 24 -14.22 5.32 11.41
CA ARG A 24 -13.59 5.77 12.66
C ARG A 24 -12.06 5.66 12.59
N LYS A 25 -11.39 6.81 12.64
CA LYS A 25 -9.93 6.96 12.54
C LYS A 25 -9.14 6.09 13.53
N ASP A 26 -9.57 6.00 14.78
CA ASP A 26 -8.81 5.32 15.84
C ASP A 26 -8.77 3.79 15.68
N ASN A 27 -9.70 3.24 14.89
CA ASN A 27 -9.80 1.80 14.66
C ASN A 27 -8.98 1.33 13.47
N LEU A 28 -8.32 2.24 12.76
CA LEU A 28 -7.62 1.96 11.50
C LEU A 28 -6.11 1.88 11.72
N LYS A 29 -5.49 0.81 11.21
CA LYS A 29 -4.05 0.69 11.02
C LYS A 29 -3.78 0.28 9.58
N ILE A 30 -2.78 0.87 8.94
CA ILE A 30 -2.38 0.58 7.56
C ILE A 30 -0.87 0.39 7.52
N ILE A 31 -0.44 -0.72 6.93
CA ILE A 31 0.94 -0.94 6.53
C ILE A 31 1.03 -1.12 5.02
N ILE A 32 2.20 -0.81 4.49
CA ILE A 32 2.58 -1.08 3.12
C ILE A 32 3.77 -2.01 3.09
N ASN A 33 3.73 -2.97 2.19
CA ASN A 33 4.77 -3.99 1.98
C ASN A 33 5.17 -4.00 0.51
N THR A 34 6.47 -3.92 0.24
CA THR A 34 7.01 -4.00 -1.12
C THR A 34 6.90 -5.42 -1.68
N TYR A 35 6.50 -5.53 -2.94
CA TYR A 35 6.32 -6.79 -3.67
C TYR A 35 6.79 -6.67 -5.13
N GLY A 36 7.22 -7.79 -5.72
CA GLY A 36 7.40 -7.90 -7.17
C GLY A 36 8.84 -7.70 -7.58
N TYR A 37 9.21 -6.56 -8.16
CA TYR A 37 10.54 -6.29 -8.72
C TYR A 37 11.19 -5.07 -8.05
N LEU A 38 12.52 -5.01 -8.07
CA LEU A 38 13.29 -3.76 -7.97
C LEU A 38 13.61 -3.31 -9.39
N LEU A 39 13.27 -2.07 -9.77
CA LEU A 39 13.72 -1.49 -11.04
C LEU A 39 15.09 -0.80 -10.89
N ASN A 40 15.89 -0.82 -11.95
CA ASN A 40 17.10 -0.02 -12.11
C ASN A 40 16.94 0.84 -13.37
N GLY A 41 16.53 2.10 -13.21
CA GLY A 41 16.15 2.94 -14.35
C GLY A 41 14.79 2.52 -14.93
N TYR A 42 14.72 2.29 -16.25
CA TYR A 42 13.49 1.91 -16.95
C TYR A 42 13.29 0.39 -17.12
N GLU A 43 14.24 -0.42 -16.64
CA GLU A 43 14.20 -1.88 -16.77
C GLU A 43 13.99 -2.57 -15.41
N SER A 44 13.17 -3.64 -15.44
CA SER A 44 13.01 -4.56 -14.31
C SER A 44 14.34 -5.24 -13.99
N SER A 45 15.01 -4.80 -12.93
CA SER A 45 16.37 -5.25 -12.64
C SER A 45 16.41 -6.56 -11.84
N LYS A 46 15.45 -6.80 -10.95
CA LYS A 46 15.44 -7.99 -10.08
C LYS A 46 14.06 -8.31 -9.52
N HIS A 47 13.56 -9.53 -9.74
CA HIS A 47 12.39 -10.03 -9.01
C HIS A 47 12.76 -10.26 -7.53
N ILE A 48 12.03 -9.62 -6.62
CA ILE A 48 12.16 -9.75 -5.17
C ILE A 48 11.00 -10.54 -4.54
N GLY A 49 9.91 -10.78 -5.27
CA GLY A 49 8.76 -11.52 -4.76
C GLY A 49 8.15 -10.86 -3.50
N GLN A 50 7.69 -11.68 -2.55
CA GLN A 50 7.17 -11.22 -1.27
C GLN A 50 8.32 -10.84 -0.32
N THR A 51 8.27 -9.63 0.25
CA THR A 51 9.28 -9.16 1.21
C THR A 51 8.73 -9.14 2.63
N ASN A 52 9.59 -9.18 3.65
CA ASN A 52 9.18 -8.97 5.04
C ASN A 52 9.28 -7.51 5.50
N THR A 53 9.63 -6.61 4.58
CA THR A 53 9.83 -5.19 4.87
C THR A 53 8.50 -4.48 4.79
N TYR A 54 8.09 -3.83 5.87
CA TYR A 54 6.85 -3.06 5.91
C TYR A 54 7.10 -1.70 6.55
N LEU A 55 6.19 -0.77 6.24
CA LEU A 55 6.13 0.55 6.85
C LEU A 55 4.70 0.79 7.32
N PHE A 56 4.52 1.33 8.51
CA PHE A 56 3.23 1.88 8.91
C PHE A 56 2.98 3.18 8.14
N LEU A 57 1.86 3.23 7.42
CA LEU A 57 1.38 4.45 6.80
C LEU A 57 0.40 5.20 7.71
N TYR A 58 -0.39 4.45 8.47
CA TYR A 58 -1.40 5.00 9.36
C TYR A 58 -1.50 4.14 10.62
N LYS A 59 -1.43 4.79 11.78
CA LYS A 59 -1.70 4.21 13.11
C LYS A 59 -1.94 5.35 14.08
N ASP A 60 -2.57 5.06 15.22
CA ASP A 60 -2.81 6.06 16.27
C ASP A 60 -3.53 7.31 15.73
N ALA A 61 -4.47 7.08 14.80
CA ALA A 61 -5.24 8.09 14.09
C ALA A 61 -4.42 9.09 13.24
N GLN A 62 -3.18 8.76 12.90
CA GLN A 62 -2.26 9.67 12.21
C GLN A 62 -1.49 9.00 11.07
N ILE A 63 -1.27 9.76 10.00
CA ILE A 63 -0.31 9.39 8.95
C ILE A 63 1.11 9.46 9.55
N GLN A 64 1.90 8.42 9.30
CA GLN A 64 3.26 8.32 9.80
C GLN A 64 4.26 8.98 8.83
N ASP A 65 5.39 9.45 9.35
CA ASP A 65 6.44 10.02 8.51
C ASP A 65 7.16 8.94 7.69
N TYR A 66 7.01 9.03 6.37
CA TYR A 66 7.61 8.12 5.39
C TYR A 66 8.74 8.76 4.58
N ARG A 67 9.05 10.05 4.78
CA ARG A 67 9.95 10.84 3.91
C ARG A 67 11.37 10.29 3.83
N ASN A 68 11.84 9.68 4.92
CA ASN A 68 13.18 9.07 5.00
C ASN A 68 13.19 7.57 4.67
N THR A 69 12.07 7.02 4.21
CA THR A 69 11.93 5.59 3.93
C THR A 69 12.22 5.28 2.46
N LYS A 70 12.69 4.07 2.19
CA LYS A 70 12.97 3.58 0.81
C LYS A 70 11.71 3.11 0.08
N ILE A 71 10.55 3.64 0.45
CA ILE A 71 9.25 3.26 -0.12
C ILE A 71 9.19 3.56 -1.62
N ASN A 72 9.93 4.57 -2.09
CA ASN A 72 10.03 4.98 -3.49
C ASN A 72 10.81 4.02 -4.40
N LYS A 73 11.40 2.94 -3.88
CA LYS A 73 12.21 2.02 -4.68
C LYS A 73 11.33 1.06 -5.49
N TYR A 74 10.78 1.57 -6.59
CA TYR A 74 10.31 0.87 -7.78
C TYR A 74 9.82 -0.58 -7.61
N SER A 75 8.83 -0.77 -6.75
CA SER A 75 8.15 -2.05 -6.56
C SER A 75 6.65 -1.83 -6.61
N ASP A 76 5.91 -2.86 -6.99
CA ASP A 76 4.50 -2.95 -6.62
C ASP A 76 4.40 -3.06 -5.10
N TYR A 77 3.22 -2.78 -4.56
CA TYR A 77 3.00 -2.87 -3.13
C TYR A 77 1.79 -3.73 -2.83
N TYR A 78 1.82 -4.39 -1.69
CA TYR A 78 0.61 -4.76 -0.99
C TYR A 78 0.34 -3.73 0.10
N ILE A 79 -0.89 -3.24 0.12
CA ILE A 79 -1.43 -2.45 1.20
C ILE A 79 -2.23 -3.41 2.07
N TYR A 80 -1.90 -3.48 3.35
CA TYR A 80 -2.64 -4.23 4.35
C TYR A 80 -3.24 -3.25 5.35
N ALA A 81 -4.51 -3.43 5.68
CA ALA A 81 -5.18 -2.60 6.67
C ALA A 81 -5.93 -3.45 7.69
N LYS A 82 -6.05 -2.91 8.90
CA LYS A 82 -6.89 -3.43 9.97
C LYS A 82 -7.89 -2.36 10.34
N TYR A 83 -9.17 -2.72 10.41
CA TYR A 83 -10.25 -1.86 10.89
C TYR A 83 -11.05 -2.61 11.95
N GLY A 84 -10.93 -2.18 13.22
CA GLY A 84 -11.45 -2.94 14.35
C GLY A 84 -10.79 -4.32 14.42
N ASN A 85 -11.56 -5.39 14.29
CA ASN A 85 -11.06 -6.78 14.30
C ASN A 85 -10.97 -7.42 12.91
N LYS A 86 -11.18 -6.63 11.85
CA LYS A 86 -11.17 -7.10 10.47
C LYS A 86 -9.96 -6.59 9.70
N TYR A 87 -9.60 -7.31 8.65
CA TYR A 87 -8.40 -7.08 7.86
C TYR A 87 -8.74 -7.01 6.38
N ALA A 88 -8.02 -6.16 5.66
CA ALA A 88 -8.12 -6.05 4.22
C ALA A 88 -6.72 -6.02 3.59
N LYS A 89 -6.65 -6.43 2.32
CA LYS A 89 -5.44 -6.41 1.51
C LYS A 89 -5.80 -5.91 0.13
N MET A 90 -4.96 -5.05 -0.44
CA MET A 90 -5.08 -4.59 -1.83
C MET A 90 -3.70 -4.63 -2.50
N LYS A 91 -3.66 -5.07 -3.76
CA LYS A 91 -2.47 -4.91 -4.61
C LYS A 91 -2.45 -3.49 -5.19
N TYR A 92 -1.31 -2.83 -5.13
CA TYR A 92 -1.08 -1.49 -5.68
C TYR A 92 0.06 -1.53 -6.70
N THR A 93 -0.21 -1.05 -7.91
CA THR A 93 0.80 -0.94 -8.97
C THR A 93 1.44 0.44 -8.94
N ASN A 94 2.77 0.47 -8.86
CA ASN A 94 3.51 1.72 -8.77
C ASN A 94 3.56 2.45 -10.12
N SER A 95 3.18 3.73 -10.12
CA SER A 95 3.17 4.59 -11.31
C SER A 95 4.55 4.84 -11.92
N LEU A 96 5.65 4.63 -11.19
CA LEU A 96 7.00 4.66 -11.76
C LEU A 96 7.21 3.56 -12.81
N VAL A 97 6.52 2.42 -12.72
CA VAL A 97 6.51 1.38 -13.76
C VAL A 97 5.96 1.92 -15.09
N MET A 98 5.16 3.00 -15.02
CA MET A 98 4.60 3.69 -16.18
C MET A 98 5.39 4.95 -16.57
N GLY A 99 6.67 5.07 -16.17
CA GLY A 99 7.58 6.12 -16.64
C GLY A 99 7.51 7.47 -15.91
N ASN A 100 6.80 7.56 -14.78
CA ASN A 100 6.74 8.78 -13.96
C ASN A 100 8.01 8.95 -13.10
N ASN A 101 8.25 10.16 -12.57
CA ASN A 101 9.32 10.42 -11.58
C ASN A 101 8.78 10.59 -10.14
N VAL A 102 7.46 10.40 -9.95
CA VAL A 102 6.77 10.47 -8.66
C VAL A 102 5.98 9.19 -8.44
N THR A 103 6.16 8.56 -7.27
CA THR A 103 5.27 7.52 -6.77
C THR A 103 4.18 8.19 -5.94
N SER A 104 2.98 8.32 -6.50
CA SER A 104 1.80 8.71 -5.74
C SER A 104 1.10 7.43 -5.27
N ILE A 105 0.91 7.27 -3.97
CA ILE A 105 0.14 6.16 -3.35
C ILE A 105 -1.11 6.78 -2.74
N LYS A 106 -2.25 6.51 -3.37
CA LYS A 106 -3.56 6.97 -2.86
C LYS A 106 -4.30 5.78 -2.28
N ILE A 107 -4.78 5.93 -1.05
CA ILE A 107 -5.50 4.88 -0.32
C ILE A 107 -6.83 5.47 0.11
N PHE A 108 -7.91 4.85 -0.30
CA PHE A 108 -9.25 5.20 0.11
C PHE A 108 -9.80 4.08 1.00
N ILE A 109 -10.29 4.43 2.18
CA ILE A 109 -11.09 3.52 3.01
C ILE A 109 -12.54 3.91 2.83
N LYS A 110 -13.26 3.09 2.08
CA LYS A 110 -14.62 3.41 1.64
C LYS A 110 -15.64 2.44 2.21
N LYS A 111 -16.89 2.85 2.21
CA LYS A 111 -18.05 2.01 2.52
C LYS A 111 -18.92 1.82 1.28
N PHE A 112 -19.35 0.60 1.05
CA PHE A 112 -20.36 0.26 0.06
C PHE A 112 -21.34 -0.73 0.69
N ASN A 113 -22.59 -0.31 0.87
CA ASN A 113 -23.56 -0.98 1.73
C ASN A 113 -22.96 -1.18 3.14
N ASP A 114 -22.91 -2.42 3.63
CA ASP A 114 -22.35 -2.77 4.95
C ASP A 114 -20.87 -3.20 4.89
N LEU A 115 -20.23 -3.08 3.72
CA LEU A 115 -18.83 -3.46 3.53
C LEU A 115 -17.93 -2.24 3.53
N TYR A 116 -16.94 -2.26 4.43
CA TYR A 116 -15.78 -1.39 4.33
C TYR A 116 -14.75 -2.05 3.42
N TYR A 117 -14.04 -1.28 2.60
CA TYR A 117 -13.00 -1.79 1.70
C TYR A 117 -11.90 -0.77 1.44
N ILE A 118 -10.74 -1.27 0.99
CA ILE A 118 -9.62 -0.44 0.54
C ILE A 118 -9.72 -0.24 -0.98
N SER A 119 -9.46 0.97 -1.47
CA SER A 119 -9.36 1.30 -2.90
C SER A 119 -8.15 2.19 -3.19
N SER A 120 -7.66 2.15 -4.42
CA SER A 120 -6.64 3.05 -4.95
C SER A 120 -7.22 4.26 -5.69
N SER A 121 -8.55 4.33 -5.83
CA SER A 121 -9.25 5.42 -6.50
C SER A 121 -10.53 5.82 -5.76
N ASN A 122 -10.98 7.06 -6.00
CA ASN A 122 -12.25 7.57 -5.49
C ASN A 122 -13.46 7.00 -6.25
N ILE A 123 -13.26 6.42 -7.42
CA ILE A 123 -14.31 5.77 -8.23
C ILE A 123 -14.68 4.45 -7.56
N THR A 124 -15.98 4.17 -7.48
CA THR A 124 -16.49 2.89 -6.97
C THR A 124 -16.08 1.78 -7.95
N PRO A 125 -15.30 0.77 -7.52
CA PRO A 125 -14.87 -0.31 -8.40
C PRO A 125 -15.98 -1.36 -8.59
N SER A 126 -15.68 -2.43 -9.32
CA SER A 126 -16.64 -3.53 -9.50
C SER A 126 -16.96 -4.23 -8.17
N ILE A 127 -18.09 -4.94 -8.12
CA ILE A 127 -18.52 -5.67 -6.91
C ILE A 127 -17.48 -6.71 -6.51
N GLU A 128 -16.84 -7.36 -7.48
CA GLU A 128 -15.77 -8.33 -7.26
C GLU A 128 -14.57 -7.66 -6.57
N ALA A 129 -14.13 -6.51 -7.08
CA ALA A 129 -13.02 -5.75 -6.50
C ALA A 129 -13.35 -5.21 -5.10
N ILE A 130 -14.60 -4.78 -4.85
CA ILE A 130 -15.07 -4.41 -3.51
C ILE A 130 -15.01 -5.62 -2.58
N SER A 131 -15.55 -6.76 -3.02
CA SER A 131 -15.53 -8.00 -2.24
C SER A 131 -14.11 -8.43 -1.94
N GLU A 132 -13.20 -8.46 -2.91
CA GLU A 132 -11.79 -8.82 -2.74
C GLU A 132 -11.07 -7.95 -1.71
N ASN A 133 -11.20 -6.62 -1.83
CA ASN A 133 -10.50 -5.64 -1.01
C ASN A 133 -11.26 -5.24 0.27
N SER A 134 -12.38 -5.90 0.57
CA SER A 134 -13.17 -5.63 1.78
C SER A 134 -12.48 -6.13 3.05
N PHE A 135 -12.83 -5.49 4.17
CA PHE A 135 -12.38 -5.90 5.50
C PHE A 135 -13.11 -7.19 5.91
N LYS A 136 -12.34 -8.24 6.16
CA LYS A 136 -12.78 -9.62 6.45
C LYS A 136 -12.10 -10.16 7.71
N ASP A 137 -12.61 -11.27 8.22
CA ASP A 137 -11.94 -11.99 9.30
C ASP A 137 -10.60 -12.58 8.82
N ILE A 138 -9.67 -12.77 9.76
CA ILE A 138 -8.32 -13.25 9.48
C ILE A 138 -8.30 -14.60 8.74
N ASP A 139 -9.33 -15.42 8.92
CA ASP A 139 -9.51 -16.71 8.25
C ASP A 139 -9.59 -16.59 6.72
N ALA A 140 -10.00 -15.44 6.19
CA ALA A 140 -10.00 -15.19 4.75
C ALA A 140 -8.57 -15.16 4.15
N PHE A 141 -7.55 -14.99 4.98
CA PHE A 141 -6.14 -14.86 4.55
C PHE A 141 -5.28 -16.08 4.91
N LYS A 142 -5.85 -17.09 5.59
CA LYS A 142 -5.10 -18.25 6.14
C LYS A 142 -4.40 -19.11 5.09
N SER A 143 -4.83 -19.04 3.84
CA SER A 143 -4.21 -19.73 2.71
C SER A 143 -2.81 -19.17 2.38
N ASN A 144 -2.49 -17.95 2.81
CA ASN A 144 -1.21 -17.30 2.54
C ASN A 144 -0.48 -16.93 3.84
N LYS A 145 0.55 -17.71 4.19
CA LYS A 145 1.36 -17.50 5.40
C LYS A 145 2.02 -16.12 5.47
N HIS A 146 2.38 -15.55 4.32
CA HIS A 146 2.98 -14.21 4.27
C HIS A 146 1.94 -13.13 4.59
N ASP A 147 0.71 -13.27 4.08
CA ASP A 147 -0.38 -12.35 4.42
C ASP A 147 -0.69 -12.39 5.91
N ILE A 148 -0.82 -13.57 6.51
CA ILE A 148 -1.02 -13.72 7.97
C ILE A 148 0.09 -13.02 8.77
N LYS A 149 1.34 -13.16 8.32
CA LYS A 149 2.47 -12.48 8.97
C LYS A 149 2.38 -10.96 8.87
N MET A 150 2.05 -10.42 7.70
CA MET A 150 1.89 -8.97 7.51
C MET A 150 0.71 -8.44 8.33
N LEU A 151 -0.42 -9.13 8.34
CA LEU A 151 -1.60 -8.77 9.12
C LEU A 151 -1.33 -8.79 10.62
N GLY A 152 -0.55 -9.76 11.11
CA GLY A 152 -0.14 -9.81 12.53
C GLY A 152 0.71 -8.61 12.98
N TYR A 153 1.34 -7.86 12.07
CA TYR A 153 2.00 -6.61 12.43
C TYR A 153 1.01 -5.49 12.74
N LEU A 154 -0.20 -5.52 12.19
CA LEU A 154 -1.26 -4.55 12.49
C LEU A 154 -1.88 -4.76 13.88
N ASP A 155 -1.66 -5.92 14.49
CA ASP A 155 -2.09 -6.23 15.86
C ASP A 155 -1.11 -5.76 16.92
N LYS A 156 0.11 -5.39 16.52
CA LYS A 156 1.10 -4.84 17.44
C LYS A 156 0.64 -3.47 17.94
N PRO A 157 0.99 -3.10 19.19
CA PRO A 157 0.73 -1.78 19.75
C PRO A 157 1.16 -0.66 18.79
#